data_AF-A0A6J4Y0S1-F1
#
_entry.id   AF-A0A6J4Y0S1-F1
#
_cell.length_a   1.000
_cell.length_b   1.000
_cell.length_c   1.000
_cell.angle_alpha   90.00
_cell.angle_beta   90.00
_cell.angle_gamma   90.00
#
_symmetry.space_group_name_H-M   'P 1'
#
loop_
_entity.id
_entity.type
_entity.pdbx_description
1 polymer ?
#
loop_
_entity_poly.entity_id
_entity_poly.type
_entity_poly.pdbx_seq_one_letter_code
_entity_poly.pdbx_strand_id
1 'polypeptide(L)'
;MKFDSNDLKTILEDNVKKKLVLPNFQRSFIWDENNQKKLLSSFFLGLPVGNILILEGRNSDFAARELCTHESIIPREDCSYLLDGQQRISTLKSIFSNLYPEDPTKWRDPWDTIEPAHKLKIDQNKLQNCRSNILNLVNVL
;
A
#
# COMPACT_ATOMS: atom_id res chain seq x y z
N MET A 1 2.04 -15.99 -23.70
CA MET A 1 2.11 -15.28 -22.41
C MET A 1 3.48 -15.54 -21.81
N LYS A 2 4.26 -14.49 -21.56
CA LYS A 2 5.64 -14.60 -21.04
C LYS A 2 5.58 -14.59 -19.51
N PHE A 3 6.28 -15.52 -18.86
CA PHE A 3 6.41 -15.56 -17.41
C PHE A 3 7.82 -15.16 -17.04
N ASP A 4 7.96 -13.99 -16.43
CA ASP A 4 9.24 -13.48 -15.94
C ASP A 4 9.22 -13.46 -14.40
N SER A 5 10.32 -13.87 -13.77
CA SER A 5 10.50 -13.76 -12.33
C SER A 5 11.08 -12.38 -12.02
N ASN A 6 10.32 -11.56 -11.29
CA ASN A 6 10.77 -10.24 -10.83
C ASN A 6 10.69 -10.18 -9.31
N ASP A 7 11.71 -9.56 -8.70
CA ASP A 7 11.72 -9.33 -7.26
C ASP A 7 10.69 -8.26 -6.88
N LEU A 8 10.06 -8.44 -5.71
CA LEU A 8 9.13 -7.43 -5.16
C LEU A 8 9.78 -6.05 -5.08
N LYS A 9 11.06 -5.98 -4.72
CA LYS A 9 11.83 -4.74 -4.68
C LYS A 9 11.78 -3.99 -6.01
N THR A 10 12.04 -4.68 -7.13
CA THR A 10 12.02 -4.09 -8.47
C THR A 10 10.63 -3.57 -8.82
N ILE A 11 9.59 -4.35 -8.51
CA ILE A 11 8.19 -3.95 -8.73
C ILE A 11 7.85 -2.66 -7.97
N LEU A 12 8.26 -2.56 -6.71
CA LEU A 12 8.00 -1.37 -5.89
C LEU A 12 8.83 -0.16 -6.34
N GLU A 13 10.09 -0.35 -6.73
CA GLU A 13 10.93 0.71 -7.29
C GLU A 13 10.39 1.26 -8.61
N ASP A 14 9.90 0.38 -9.49
CA ASP A 14 9.28 0.79 -10.75
C ASP A 14 8.00 1.57 -10.51
N ASN A 15 7.21 1.19 -9.49
CA ASN A 15 6.06 1.96 -9.10
C ASN A 15 6.43 3.35 -8.56
N VAL A 16 7.42 3.46 -7.67
CA VAL A 16 7.93 4.76 -7.18
C VAL A 16 8.42 5.64 -8.33
N LYS A 17 9.03 5.05 -9.36
CA LYS A 17 9.49 5.76 -10.56
C LYS A 17 8.37 6.11 -11.54
N LYS A 18 7.11 5.80 -11.25
CA LYS A 18 5.94 5.93 -12.16
C LYS A 18 6.10 5.12 -13.46
N LYS A 19 6.87 4.05 -13.41
CA LYS A 19 7.08 3.08 -14.49
C LYS A 19 6.06 1.94 -14.41
N LEU A 20 5.73 1.47 -13.21
CA LEU A 20 4.60 0.56 -13.00
C LEU A 20 3.44 1.32 -12.36
N VAL A 21 2.31 1.40 -13.07
CA VAL A 21 1.15 2.18 -12.64
C VAL A 21 -0.12 1.35 -12.67
N LEU A 22 -1.17 1.85 -12.00
CA LEU A 22 -2.47 1.21 -12.00
C LEU A 22 -3.42 1.92 -12.99
N PRO A 23 -4.03 1.21 -13.96
CA PRO A 23 -5.06 1.82 -14.80
C PRO A 23 -6.24 2.34 -13.97
N ASN A 24 -6.80 3.50 -14.34
CA ASN A 24 -7.86 4.14 -13.56
C ASN A 24 -9.21 3.39 -13.58
N PHE A 25 -9.40 2.44 -14.49
CA PHE A 25 -10.58 1.57 -14.54
C PHE A 25 -10.51 0.39 -13.55
N GLN A 26 -9.40 0.23 -12.82
CA GLN A 26 -9.27 -0.78 -11.78
C GLN A 26 -10.04 -0.38 -10.53
N ARG A 27 -10.79 -1.34 -9.97
CA ARG A 27 -11.61 -1.14 -8.77
C ARG A 27 -10.80 -0.65 -7.56
N SER A 28 -11.47 0.00 -6.62
CA SER A 28 -10.91 0.32 -5.30
C SER A 28 -10.38 -0.93 -4.57
N PHE A 29 -9.50 -0.70 -3.62
CA PHE A 29 -9.02 -1.74 -2.72
C PHE A 29 -10.15 -2.23 -1.81
N ILE A 30 -10.34 -3.54 -1.73
CA ILE A 30 -11.43 -4.15 -0.97
C ILE A 30 -10.96 -5.24 -0.01
N TRP A 31 -9.65 -5.49 0.07
CA TRP A 31 -9.11 -6.51 0.96
C TRP A 31 -9.19 -6.08 2.42
N ASP A 32 -9.89 -6.87 3.23
CA ASP A 32 -9.90 -6.69 4.68
C ASP A 32 -8.56 -7.10 5.32
N GLU A 33 -8.44 -6.86 6.63
CA GLU A 33 -7.26 -7.25 7.40
C GLU A 33 -6.94 -8.75 7.32
N ASN A 34 -7.96 -9.62 7.18
CA ASN A 34 -7.76 -11.05 7.16
C ASN A 34 -7.08 -11.50 5.86
N ASN A 35 -7.51 -10.95 4.71
CA ASN A 35 -6.87 -11.22 3.43
C ASN A 35 -5.42 -10.72 3.41
N GLN A 36 -5.18 -9.53 3.97
CA GLN A 36 -3.84 -8.96 4.09
C GLN A 36 -2.93 -9.81 4.97
N LYS A 37 -3.42 -10.23 6.16
CA LYS A 37 -2.68 -11.12 7.08
C LYS A 37 -2.32 -12.45 6.41
N LYS A 38 -3.27 -13.06 5.69
CA LYS A 38 -3.01 -14.31 4.94
C LYS A 38 -1.92 -14.13 3.89
N LEU A 39 -1.99 -13.07 3.09
CA LEU A 39 -0.95 -12.78 2.10
C LEU A 39 0.41 -12.61 2.76
N LEU A 40 0.48 -11.84 3.84
CA LEU A 40 1.71 -11.57 4.55
C LEU A 40 2.31 -12.85 5.17
N SER A 41 1.47 -13.70 5.76
CA SER A 41 1.89 -15.02 6.26
C SER A 41 2.45 -15.88 5.14
N SER A 42 1.76 -15.98 3.99
CA SER A 42 2.27 -16.72 2.84
C SER A 42 3.60 -16.17 2.34
N PHE A 43 3.73 -14.84 2.25
CA PHE A 43 4.95 -14.17 1.81
C PHE A 43 6.15 -14.48 2.72
N PHE A 44 6.00 -14.32 4.03
CA PHE A 44 7.08 -14.60 4.98
C PHE A 44 7.45 -16.08 5.07
N LEU A 45 6.49 -16.98 4.84
CA LEU A 45 6.73 -18.42 4.83
C LEU A 45 7.28 -18.93 3.49
N GLY A 46 7.51 -18.05 2.51
CA GLY A 46 7.96 -18.44 1.17
C GLY A 46 6.94 -19.28 0.39
N LEU A 47 5.65 -19.19 0.76
CA LEU A 47 4.57 -19.88 0.06
C LEU A 47 4.18 -19.09 -1.21
N PRO A 48 3.75 -19.77 -2.29
CA PRO A 48 3.30 -19.09 -3.49
C PRO A 48 2.16 -18.11 -3.22
N VAL A 49 2.34 -16.84 -3.60
CA VAL A 49 1.33 -15.77 -3.47
C VAL A 49 0.59 -15.47 -4.78
N GLY A 50 0.76 -16.34 -5.78
CA GLY A 50 0.19 -16.27 -7.12
C GLY A 50 0.93 -15.31 -8.07
N ASN A 51 0.55 -15.34 -9.34
CA ASN A 51 1.14 -14.50 -10.41
C ASN A 51 0.46 -13.13 -10.47
N ILE A 52 1.13 -12.12 -11.02
CA ILE A 52 0.53 -10.82 -11.37
C ILE A 52 0.50 -10.66 -12.89
N LEU A 53 -0.41 -9.82 -13.40
CA LEU A 53 -0.48 -9.51 -14.83
C LEU A 53 -0.07 -8.06 -15.07
N ILE A 54 0.97 -7.87 -15.87
CA ILE A 54 1.50 -6.57 -16.25
C ILE A 54 1.42 -6.43 -17.77
N LEU A 55 0.94 -5.28 -18.23
CA LEU A 55 0.91 -4.90 -19.65
C LEU A 55 1.92 -3.80 -19.90
N GLU A 56 2.93 -4.04 -20.73
CA GLU A 56 3.82 -3.00 -21.24
C GLU A 56 3.06 -2.08 -22.19
N GLY A 57 3.27 -0.78 -22.08
CA GLY A 57 2.59 0.21 -22.91
C GLY A 57 3.27 1.58 -22.86
N ARG A 58 2.49 2.61 -23.13
CA ARG A 58 2.90 4.01 -23.06
C ARG A 58 1.92 4.81 -22.22
N ASN A 59 2.36 5.93 -21.66
CA ASN A 59 1.52 6.78 -20.80
C ASN A 59 0.22 7.29 -21.45
N SER A 60 0.14 7.26 -22.79
CA SER A 60 -1.03 7.66 -23.56
C SER A 60 -2.06 6.54 -23.76
N ASP A 61 -1.74 5.29 -23.41
CA ASP A 61 -2.63 4.15 -23.65
C ASP A 61 -3.80 4.14 -22.67
N PHE A 62 -3.55 4.44 -21.39
CA PHE A 62 -4.59 4.53 -20.36
C PHE A 62 -4.29 5.63 -19.34
N ALA A 63 -5.36 6.27 -18.86
CA ALA A 63 -5.29 7.08 -17.65
C ALA A 63 -4.90 6.22 -16.44
N ALA A 64 -4.05 6.76 -15.58
CA ALA A 64 -3.41 6.01 -14.51
C ALA A 64 -3.57 6.68 -13.15
N ARG A 65 -3.52 5.84 -12.12
CA ARG A 65 -3.46 6.24 -10.72
C ARG A 65 -2.31 5.54 -10.00
N GLU A 66 -1.93 6.12 -8.87
CA GLU A 66 -0.91 5.57 -8.00
C GLU A 66 -1.39 4.30 -7.27
N LEU A 67 -0.47 3.38 -6.98
CA LEU A 67 -0.80 2.22 -6.14
C LEU A 67 -1.04 2.65 -4.70
N CYS A 68 -2.09 2.08 -4.10
CA CYS A 68 -2.57 2.35 -2.73
C CYS A 68 -3.30 3.67 -2.53
N THR A 69 -3.49 4.50 -3.57
CA THR A 69 -4.27 5.74 -3.45
C THR A 69 -5.24 5.88 -4.63
N HIS A 70 -6.11 6.87 -4.53
CA HIS A 70 -6.99 7.30 -5.63
C HIS A 70 -6.39 8.44 -6.45
N GLU A 71 -5.12 8.79 -6.20
CA GLU A 71 -4.47 9.92 -6.84
C GLU A 71 -4.18 9.60 -8.31
N SER A 72 -4.69 10.45 -9.21
CA SER A 72 -4.35 10.37 -10.62
C SER A 72 -2.92 10.84 -10.85
N ILE A 73 -2.16 10.11 -11.65
CA ILE A 73 -0.77 10.42 -11.93
C ILE A 73 -0.50 10.41 -13.44
N ILE A 74 0.56 11.10 -13.83
CA ILE A 74 1.11 11.01 -15.19
C ILE A 74 2.24 9.96 -15.17
N PRO A 75 2.08 8.81 -15.86
CA PRO A 75 3.11 7.79 -15.97
C PRO A 75 4.31 8.28 -16.80
N ARG A 76 5.44 7.56 -16.69
CA ARG A 76 6.53 7.70 -17.66
C ARG A 76 6.08 7.30 -19.07
N GLU A 77 6.75 7.85 -20.08
CA GLU A 77 6.49 7.51 -21.49
C GLU A 77 6.55 6.00 -21.74
N ASP A 78 7.55 5.32 -21.16
CA ASP A 78 7.73 3.85 -21.19
C ASP A 78 7.19 3.20 -19.89
N CYS A 79 5.87 3.20 -19.71
CA CYS A 79 5.24 2.61 -18.53
C CYS A 79 4.61 1.23 -18.78
N SER A 80 4.40 0.52 -17.69
CA SER A 80 3.63 -0.71 -17.64
C SER A 80 2.44 -0.57 -16.69
N TYR A 81 1.37 -1.28 -17.02
CA TYR A 81 0.09 -1.24 -16.32
C TYR A 81 -0.16 -2.54 -15.56
N LEU A 82 -0.45 -2.45 -14.26
CA LEU A 82 -0.87 -3.59 -13.45
C LEU A 82 -2.33 -3.94 -13.75
N LEU A 83 -2.57 -5.03 -14.49
CA LEU A 83 -3.90 -5.48 -14.90
C LEU A 83 -4.53 -6.47 -13.90
N ASP A 84 -3.72 -7.28 -13.24
CA ASP A 84 -4.15 -8.18 -12.16
C ASP A 84 -3.13 -8.17 -11.02
N GLY A 85 -3.61 -8.44 -9.80
CA GLY A 85 -2.77 -8.52 -8.61
C GLY A 85 -2.70 -7.22 -7.82
N GLN A 86 -3.50 -6.20 -8.17
CA GLN A 86 -3.59 -4.92 -7.45
C GLN A 86 -3.68 -5.09 -5.94
N GLN A 87 -4.63 -5.89 -5.44
CA GLN A 87 -4.84 -6.04 -4.00
C GLN A 87 -3.60 -6.62 -3.30
N ARG A 88 -2.86 -7.50 -3.98
CA ARG A 88 -1.64 -8.12 -3.45
C ARG A 88 -0.49 -7.12 -3.41
N ILE A 89 -0.23 -6.44 -4.53
CA ILE A 89 0.88 -5.48 -4.62
C ILE A 89 0.60 -4.27 -3.73
N SER A 90 -0.63 -3.77 -3.66
CA SER A 90 -0.99 -2.69 -2.74
C SER A 90 -0.77 -3.07 -1.27
N THR A 91 -1.17 -4.28 -0.86
CA THR A 91 -0.91 -4.79 0.50
C THR A 91 0.59 -4.88 0.80
N LEU A 92 1.39 -5.40 -0.13
CA LEU A 92 2.83 -5.52 0.08
C LEU A 92 3.50 -4.14 0.11
N LYS A 93 3.10 -3.21 -0.78
CA LYS A 93 3.58 -1.83 -0.81
C LYS A 93 3.28 -1.11 0.50
N SER A 94 2.06 -1.24 1.04
CA SER A 94 1.69 -0.56 2.29
C SER A 94 2.49 -1.04 3.51
N ILE A 95 3.03 -2.26 3.46
CA ILE A 95 3.84 -2.85 4.53
C ILE A 95 5.33 -2.49 4.37
N PHE A 96 5.84 -2.55 3.13
CA PHE A 96 7.28 -2.46 2.86
C PHE A 96 7.74 -1.09 2.34
N SER A 97 6.86 -0.11 2.18
CA SER A 97 7.20 1.21 1.67
C SER A 97 6.64 2.33 2.54
N ASN A 98 7.38 3.43 2.64
CA ASN A 98 6.84 4.66 3.22
C ASN A 98 5.92 5.32 2.20
N LEU A 99 4.62 5.38 2.51
CA LEU A 99 3.63 6.06 1.68
C LEU A 99 3.68 7.60 1.81
N TYR A 100 4.51 8.14 2.71
CA TYR A 100 4.60 9.58 3.01
C TYR A 100 6.06 10.10 2.95
N PRO A 101 6.64 10.22 1.76
CA PRO A 101 8.08 10.48 1.63
C PRO A 101 8.50 11.94 1.86
N GLU A 102 7.62 12.93 1.67
CA GLU A 102 8.08 14.32 1.51
C GLU A 102 7.97 15.21 2.77
N ASP A 103 7.15 14.86 3.75
CA ASP A 103 7.01 15.64 4.99
C ASP A 103 6.26 14.84 6.10
N PRO A 104 6.87 14.58 7.29
CA PRO A 104 6.21 13.90 8.39
C PRO A 104 5.01 14.65 8.97
N THR A 105 4.76 15.90 8.57
CA THR A 105 3.60 16.70 8.96
C THR A 105 2.45 16.62 7.95
N LYS A 106 2.73 16.19 6.71
CA LYS A 106 1.74 16.11 5.62
C LYS A 106 1.08 14.75 5.45
N TRP A 107 1.26 13.82 6.38
CA TRP A 107 0.56 12.53 6.34
C TRP A 107 -0.97 12.68 6.43
N ARG A 108 -1.46 13.82 6.93
CA ARG A 108 -2.89 14.08 7.15
C ARG A 108 -3.68 14.17 5.85
N ASP A 109 -3.14 14.84 4.82
CA ASP A 109 -3.88 15.07 3.57
C ASP A 109 -4.04 13.79 2.74
N PRO A 110 -3.02 12.91 2.60
CA PRO A 110 -3.16 11.64 1.90
C PRO A 110 -3.91 10.58 2.70
N TRP A 111 -4.01 10.70 4.03
CA TRP A 111 -4.61 9.68 4.91
C TRP A 111 -6.00 9.25 4.44
N ASP A 112 -6.83 10.21 4.05
CA ASP A 112 -8.21 9.94 3.62
C ASP A 112 -8.29 9.30 2.23
N THR A 113 -7.20 9.32 1.46
CA THR A 113 -7.13 8.76 0.10
C THR A 113 -6.46 7.39 0.04
N ILE A 114 -5.81 6.97 1.15
CA ILE A 114 -5.03 5.75 1.23
C ILE A 114 -5.90 4.52 1.42
N GLU A 115 -5.53 3.49 0.69
CA GLU A 115 -6.16 2.20 0.70
C GLU A 115 -5.23 1.14 1.33
N PRO A 116 -5.70 0.38 2.34
CA PRO A 116 -6.86 0.63 3.19
C PRO A 116 -6.53 1.60 4.34
N ALA A 117 -7.34 2.64 4.52
CA ALA A 117 -7.30 3.47 5.73
C ALA A 117 -7.78 2.64 6.94
N HIS A 118 -6.85 2.00 7.65
CA HIS A 118 -7.18 1.25 8.85
C HIS A 118 -7.73 2.19 9.93
N LYS A 119 -8.97 1.93 10.35
CA LYS A 119 -9.53 2.58 11.54
C LYS A 119 -8.96 1.88 12.77
N LEU A 120 -7.97 2.51 13.41
CA LEU A 120 -7.48 2.06 14.70
C LEU A 120 -8.63 2.16 15.72
N LYS A 121 -9.09 1.00 16.21
CA LYS A 121 -10.00 0.94 17.35
C LYS A 121 -9.18 1.15 18.62
N ILE A 122 -9.20 2.37 19.12
CA ILE A 122 -8.54 2.72 20.37
C ILE A 122 -9.49 2.39 21.53
N ASP A 123 -9.02 1.54 22.44
CA ASP A 123 -9.71 1.26 23.71
C ASP A 123 -9.49 2.45 24.67
N GLN A 124 -10.50 3.29 24.78
CA GLN A 124 -10.48 4.48 25.63
C GLN A 124 -10.32 4.14 27.11
N ASN A 125 -10.80 2.98 27.56
CA ASN A 125 -10.66 2.56 28.97
C ASN A 125 -9.22 2.18 29.28
N LYS A 126 -8.54 1.46 28.37
CA LYS A 126 -7.11 1.18 28.50
C LYS A 126 -6.28 2.46 28.48
N LEU A 127 -6.61 3.41 27.61
CA LEU A 127 -5.91 4.70 27.58
C LEU A 127 -6.06 5.49 28.88
N GLN A 128 -7.27 5.54 29.45
CA GLN A 128 -7.50 6.21 30.73
C GLN A 128 -6.68 5.56 31.85
N ASN A 129 -6.68 4.23 31.92
CA ASN A 129 -5.86 3.50 32.90
C ASN A 129 -4.36 3.78 32.73
N CYS A 130 -3.85 3.82 31.50
CA CYS A 130 -2.46 4.20 31.23
C CYS A 130 -2.17 5.64 31.70
N ARG A 131 -3.07 6.58 31.42
CA ARG A 131 -2.95 7.99 31.86
C ARG A 131 -2.92 8.10 33.39
N SER A 132 -3.84 7.43 34.07
CA SER A 132 -3.90 7.39 35.53
C SER A 132 -2.63 6.78 36.13
N ASN A 133 -2.13 5.68 35.55
CA ASN A 133 -0.90 5.04 36.02
C ASN A 133 0.34 5.93 35.82
N ILE A 134 0.44 6.64 34.69
CA ILE A 134 1.54 7.59 34.44
C ILE A 134 1.45 8.78 35.40
N LEU A 135 0.27 9.38 35.59
CA LEU A 135 0.08 10.47 36.54
C LEU A 135 0.42 10.05 37.97
N ASN A 136 0.04 8.83 38.36
CA ASN A 136 0.39 8.27 39.66
C ASN A 136 1.90 8.03 39.79
N LEU A 137 2.59 7.59 38.74
CA LEU A 137 4.06 7.45 38.74
C LEU A 137 4.78 8.79 38.86
N VAL A 138 4.27 9.84 38.21
CA VAL A 138 4.84 11.20 38.29
C VAL A 138 4.62 11.84 39.67
N ASN A 139 3.50 11.53 40.34
CA ASN A 139 3.20 12.05 41.69
C ASN A 139 3.91 11.29 42.83
N VAL A 140 4.60 10.19 42.52
CA VAL A 140 5.37 9.38 43.48
C VAL A 140 6.88 9.70 43.41
N LEU A 141 7.31 10.49 42.43
CA LEU A 141 8.66 11.05 42.28
C LEU A 141 8.70 12.51 42.76
#